data_AF-C6PZE1-F1
#
_entry.id   AF-C6PZE1-F1
#
_cell.length_a   1.000
_cell.length_b   1.000
_cell.length_c   1.000
_cell.angle_alpha   90.00
_cell.angle_beta   90.00
_cell.angle_gamma   90.00
#
_symmetry.space_group_name_H-M   'P 1'
#
loop_
_entity.id
_entity.type
_entity.pdbx_description
1 polymer ?
#
loop_
_entity_poly.entity_id
_entity_poly.type
_entity_poly.pdbx_seq_one_letter_code
_entity_poly.pdbx_strand_id
1 'polypeptide(L)' 'MKKRICIICGKLLNDGIIIYGRGICSCCEKRLMNIEMDTDFYDYYKQCIRRNIAELVIRGEELKCQNYRF' A
#
# COMPACT_ATOMS: atom_id res chain seq x y z
N MET A 1 18.10 12.30 -7.38
CA MET A 1 16.77 11.66 -7.21
C MET A 1 16.87 10.59 -6.13
N LYS A 2 16.12 10.68 -5.02
CA LYS A 2 16.14 9.63 -3.98
C LYS A 2 15.47 8.38 -4.56
N LYS A 3 16.21 7.27 -4.68
CA LYS A 3 15.63 6.00 -5.08
C LYS A 3 14.56 5.62 -4.05
N ARG A 4 13.31 5.48 -4.49
CA ARG A 4 12.21 5.10 -3.60
C ARG A 4 12.27 3.61 -3.34
N ILE A 5 11.88 3.22 -2.14
CA ILE A 5 11.93 1.83 -1.68
C ILE A 5 10.49 1.35 -1.44
N CYS A 6 10.24 0.08 -1.77
CA CYS A 6 8.96 -0.56 -1.54
C CYS A 6 8.73 -0.74 -0.04
N ILE A 7 7.60 -0.25 0.47
CA ILE A 7 7.25 -0.37 1.90
C ILE A 7 6.96 -1.80 2.36
N ILE A 8 6.73 -2.73 1.42
CA ILE A 8 6.48 -4.15 1.72
C ILE A 8 7.79 -4.94 1.64
N CYS A 9 8.47 -4.92 0.49
CA CYS A 9 9.61 -5.81 0.25
C CYS A 9 10.98 -5.14 0.41
N GLY A 10 11.05 -3.84 0.68
CA GLY A 10 12.32 -3.13 0.84
C GLY A 10 13.16 -3.00 -0.43
N LYS A 11 12.64 -3.44 -1.60
CA LYS A 11 13.35 -3.33 -2.88
C LYS A 11 13.23 -1.92 -3.45
N LEU A 12 14.24 -1.52 -4.24
CA LEU A 12 14.21 -0.30 -5.01
C LEU A 12 13.03 -0.32 -5.99
N LEU A 13 12.24 0.76 -6.00
CA LEU A 13 11.20 0.96 -7.00
C LEU A 13 11.85 1.38 -8.31
N ASN A 14 11.84 0.47 -9.28
CA ASN A 14 11.94 0.81 -10.70
C ASN A 14 10.54 1.02 -11.31
N ASP A 15 9.53 0.35 -10.77
CA ASP A 15 8.16 0.30 -11.28
C ASP A 15 7.16 -0.03 -10.15
N GLY A 16 5.91 0.41 -10.29
CA GLY A 16 4.81 0.24 -9.34
C GLY A 16 4.11 1.55 -8.93
N ILE A 17 3.31 1.49 -7.86
CA ILE A 17 2.50 2.61 -7.38
C ILE A 17 3.19 3.43 -6.29
N ILE A 18 2.93 4.73 -6.28
CA ILE A 18 3.40 5.67 -5.26
C ILE A 18 2.20 6.32 -4.57
N ILE A 19 2.13 6.22 -3.24
CA ILE A 19 1.05 6.75 -2.41
C ILE A 19 1.66 7.59 -1.28
N TYR A 20 1.28 8.87 -1.16
CA TYR A 20 1.81 9.82 -0.16
C TYR A 20 3.34 9.81 -0.02
N GLY A 21 4.07 9.69 -1.13
CA GLY A 21 5.53 9.66 -1.13
C GLY A 21 6.17 8.30 -0.86
N ARG A 22 5.40 7.31 -0.37
CA ARG A 22 5.81 5.91 -0.20
C ARG A 22 5.58 5.12 -1.48
N GLY A 23 6.49 4.20 -1.80
CA GLY A 23 6.37 3.37 -2.99
C GLY A 23 5.97 1.94 -2.65
N ILE A 24 5.22 1.29 -3.55
CA ILE A 24 4.98 -0.15 -3.60
C ILE A 24 5.44 -0.63 -4.97
N CYS A 25 6.33 -1.61 -5.03
CA CYS A 25 6.80 -2.11 -6.32
C CYS A 25 5.71 -2.92 -7.05
N SER A 26 5.76 -2.97 -8.38
CA SER A 26 4.76 -3.65 -9.21
C SER A 26 4.59 -5.14 -8.88
N CYS A 27 5.64 -5.83 -8.39
CA CYS A 27 5.51 -7.20 -7.89
C CYS A 27 4.60 -7.30 -6.65
N CYS A 28 4.71 -6.34 -5.72
CA CYS A 28 3.91 -6.33 -4.49
C CYS A 28 2.47 -5.90 -4.80
N GLU A 29 2.28 -4.94 -5.70
CA GLU A 29 0.96 -4.54 -6.19
C GLU A 29 0.21 -5.70 -6.82
N LYS A 30 0.85 -6.44 -7.75
CA LYS A 30 0.25 -7.64 -8.36
C LYS A 30 -0.09 -8.70 -7.31
N ARG A 31 0.75 -8.90 -6.29
CA ARG A 31 0.44 -9.82 -5.19
C ARG A 31 -0.78 -9.36 -4.40
N LEU A 32 -0.84 -8.08 -4.03
CA LEU A 32 -1.97 -7.46 -3.32
C LEU A 32 -3.29 -7.65 -4.07
N MET A 33 -3.29 -7.46 -5.40
CA MET A 33 -4.49 -7.63 -6.23
C MET A 33 -4.97 -9.07 -6.34
N ASN A 34 -4.07 -10.06 -6.19
CA ASN A 34 -4.37 -11.48 -6.32
C ASN A 34 -4.44 -12.21 -4.97
N ILE A 35 -4.41 -11.48 -3.86
CA ILE A 35 -4.37 -12.10 -2.53
C ILE A 35 -5.77 -12.43 -2.06
N GLU A 36 -5.93 -13.63 -1.52
CA GLU A 36 -7.17 -14.01 -0.84
C GLU A 36 -7.21 -13.36 0.54
N MET A 37 -8.38 -12.85 0.92
CA MET A 37 -8.57 -12.11 2.18
C MET A 37 -8.35 -12.97 3.43
N ASP A 38 -8.55 -14.28 3.32
CA ASP A 38 -8.45 -15.24 4.43
C ASP A 38 -7.02 -15.78 4.62
N THR A 39 -6.01 -15.10 4.06
CA THR A 39 -4.61 -15.51 4.18
C THR A 39 -3.84 -14.62 5.14
N ASP A 40 -2.89 -15.20 5.89
CA ASP A 40 -1.97 -14.47 6.77
C ASP A 40 -1.21 -13.36 6.03
N PHE A 41 -1.02 -13.54 4.73
CA PHE A 41 -0.40 -12.53 3.89
C PHE A 41 -1.27 -11.27 3.81
N TYR A 42 -2.60 -11.39 3.62
CA TYR A 42 -3.49 -10.24 3.54
C TYR A 42 -3.37 -9.35 4.78
N ASP A 43 -3.38 -9.95 5.97
CA ASP A 43 -3.22 -9.22 7.22
C ASP A 43 -1.83 -8.57 7.34
N TYR A 44 -0.77 -9.26 6.93
CA TYR A 44 0.57 -8.68 6.87
C TYR A 44 0.61 -7.43 5.98
N TYR A 45 0.11 -7.55 4.74
CA TYR A 45 0.07 -6.44 3.78
C TYR A 45 -0.77 -5.26 4.29
N LYS A 46 -1.93 -5.57 4.89
CA LYS A 46 -2.83 -4.58 5.51
C LYS A 46 -2.16 -3.82 6.65
N GLN A 47 -1.40 -4.52 7.51
CA GLN A 47 -0.63 -3.89 8.58
C GLN A 47 0.50 -3.00 8.04
N CYS A 48 1.24 -3.45 7.02
CA CYS A 48 2.27 -2.65 6.36
C CYS A 48 1.70 -1.34 5.80
N ILE A 49 0.56 -1.41 5.10
CA ILE A 49 -0.12 -0.24 4.54
C ILE A 49 -0.62 0.68 5.65
N ARG A 50 -1.29 0.15 6.70
CA ARG A 50 -1.74 0.98 7.83
C ARG A 50 -0.61 1.76 8.48
N ARG A 51 0.52 1.11 8.77
CA ARG A 51 1.66 1.76 9.44
C ARG A 51 2.35 2.80 8.55
N ASN A 52 2.49 2.53 7.25
CA ASN A 52 3.30 3.38 6.38
C ASN A 52 2.51 4.44 5.60
N ILE A 53 1.22 4.19 5.37
CA ILE A 53 0.34 5.04 4.55
C ILE A 53 -0.75 5.65 5.42
N ALA A 54 -1.49 4.87 6.21
CA ALA A 54 -2.66 5.40 6.93
C ALA A 54 -2.29 6.43 8.01
N GLU A 55 -1.08 6.38 8.58
CA GLU A 55 -0.60 7.43 9.49
C GLU A 55 -0.31 8.77 8.79
N LEU A 56 -0.05 8.74 7.47
CA LEU A 56 0.18 9.94 6.65
C LEU A 56 -1.14 10.52 6.09
N VAL A 57 -2.19 9.70 6.02
CA VAL A 57 -3.55 10.15 5.72
C VAL A 57 -4.10 10.80 6.99
N ILE A 58 -4.07 12.12 7.03
CA ILE A 58 -4.32 12.98 8.19
C ILE A 58 -5.61 12.56 8.95
N ARG A 59 -5.51 12.47 10.28
CA ARG A 59 -6.59 12.21 11.28
C ARG A 59 -7.73 13.27 11.32
N GLY A 60 -7.98 14.01 10.25
CA GLY A 60 -8.88 15.17 10.26
C GLY A 60 -9.64 15.44 8.97
N GLU A 61 -9.39 14.69 7.89
CA GLU A 61 -10.31 14.66 6.76
C GLU A 61 -11.11 13.36 6.86
N GLU A 62 -12.42 13.47 7.03
CA GLU A 62 -13.34 12.37 6.78
C GLU A 62 -13.02 11.82 5.39
N LEU A 63 -12.34 10.67 5.33
CA LEU A 63 -12.19 9.93 4.10
C LEU A 63 -13.60 9.66 3.59
N LYS A 64 -14.08 10.48 2.65
CA LYS A 64 -15.08 10.09 1.67
C LYS A 64 -14.45 8.99 0.82
N CYS A 65 -14.18 7.84 1.44
CA CYS A 65 -13.88 6.61 0.78
C CYS A 65 -15.18 6.31 0.03
N GLN A 66 -15.24 6.74 -1.23
CA GLN A 66 -16.40 6.50 -2.06
C GLN A 66 -16.61 4.99 -2.04
N ASN A 67 -17.76 4.57 -1.50
CA ASN A 67 -18.16 3.18 -1.44
C ASN A 67 -18.03 2.62 -2.86
N TYR A 68 -16.96 1.87 -3.13
CA TYR A 68 -16.83 1.07 -4.34
C TYR A 68 -17.75 -0.14 -4.17
N ARG A 69 -19.04 0.12 -4.32
CA ARG A 69 -20.10 -0.85 -4.54
C ARG A 69 -21.11 -0.23 -5.48
N PHE A 70 -21.00 -0.59 -6.75
CA PHE A 70 -22.13 -0.77 -7.65
C PHE A 70 -21.89 -2.07 -8.41
#